data_AF-A0ABD4Z7W7-F1
#
_entry.id   AF-A0ABD4Z7W7-F1
#
_cell.length_a   1.000
_cell.length_b   1.000
_cell.length_c   1.000
_cell.angle_alpha   90.00
_cell.angle_beta   90.00
_cell.angle_gamma   90.00
#
_symmetry.space_group_name_H-M   'P 1'
#
loop_
_entity.id
_entity.type
_entity.pdbx_description
1 polymer ?
#
loop_
_entity_poly.entity_id
_entity_poly.type
_entity_poly.pdbx_seq_one_letter_code
_entity_poly.pdbx_strand_id
1 'polypeptide(L)'
;MNVKVENIVATVSIGQNIDLDYLDKVLPNVEYDPEQFPGLVLRLDNPKVTALVFRSGRMVVTGAKSTPMLIRAVKKIIKMLLKYYVTITSKPRIQIQNIVASANIGSEVMLEKVAFLLENTMYEPEQFPGLIYRMSDPHVVLLIFSSGKMVITGAKSEDEVFLAVRNVYTKLKDLGCLREVKREEEIISEELESIESGRGRRKLTLKDLEI
;
A
#
# COMPACT_ATOMS: atom_id res chain seq x y z
N MET A 1 -14.83 -2.29 -5.01
CA MET A 1 -13.58 -2.21 -4.23
C MET A 1 -12.42 -1.98 -5.17
N ASN A 2 -11.53 -1.06 -4.84
CA ASN A 2 -10.33 -0.80 -5.62
C ASN A 2 -9.11 -1.12 -4.75
N VAL A 3 -8.13 -1.82 -5.29
CA VAL A 3 -6.85 -2.15 -4.63
C VAL A 3 -5.72 -1.69 -5.53
N LYS A 4 -4.74 -1.02 -4.94
CA LYS A 4 -3.60 -0.48 -5.66
C LYS A 4 -2.32 -0.74 -4.89
N VAL A 5 -1.36 -1.38 -5.54
CA VAL A 5 -0.01 -1.54 -5.00
C VAL A 5 0.69 -0.18 -5.01
N GLU A 6 1.14 0.26 -3.84
CA GLU A 6 1.86 1.52 -3.67
C GLU A 6 3.38 1.31 -3.65
N ASN A 7 3.84 0.16 -3.13
CA ASN A 7 5.25 -0.19 -3.10
C ASN A 7 5.47 -1.70 -3.00
N ILE A 8 6.53 -2.19 -3.63
CA ILE A 8 7.07 -3.54 -3.48
C ILE A 8 8.52 -3.42 -3.03
N VAL A 9 8.85 -4.13 -1.95
CA VAL A 9 10.21 -4.33 -1.47
C VAL A 9 10.62 -5.76 -1.79
N ALA A 10 11.72 -5.93 -2.49
CA ALA A 10 12.25 -7.24 -2.83
C ALA A 10 13.74 -7.32 -2.58
N THR A 11 14.21 -8.51 -2.23
CA THR A 11 15.63 -8.82 -2.19
C THR A 11 16.04 -9.53 -3.47
N VAL A 12 17.21 -9.20 -3.97
CA VAL A 12 17.85 -9.89 -5.08
C VAL A 12 19.20 -10.41 -4.60
N SER A 13 19.54 -11.65 -4.92
CA SER A 13 20.89 -12.18 -4.69
C SER A 13 21.55 -12.54 -6.01
N ILE A 14 22.76 -12.04 -6.24
CA ILE A 14 23.59 -12.40 -7.40
C ILE A 14 24.60 -13.52 -7.08
N GLY A 15 24.63 -14.01 -5.83
CA GLY A 15 25.39 -15.20 -5.43
C GLY A 15 26.92 -15.05 -5.39
N GLN A 16 27.44 -13.82 -5.35
CA GLN A 16 28.87 -13.54 -5.30
C GLN A 16 29.14 -12.17 -4.67
N ASN A 17 30.35 -11.98 -4.17
CA ASN A 17 30.76 -10.68 -3.62
C ASN A 17 30.92 -9.63 -4.73
N ILE A 18 30.73 -8.38 -4.36
CA ILE A 18 30.84 -7.20 -5.22
C ILE A 18 31.82 -6.21 -4.58
N ASP A 19 32.69 -5.64 -5.41
CA ASP A 19 33.53 -4.52 -5.04
C ASP A 19 32.74 -3.20 -5.16
N LEU A 20 32.20 -2.72 -4.05
CA LEU A 20 31.40 -1.49 -4.02
C LEU A 20 32.25 -0.24 -4.25
N ASP A 21 33.52 -0.25 -3.81
CA ASP A 21 34.46 0.86 -3.99
C ASP A 21 34.77 1.09 -5.47
N TYR A 22 34.89 0.00 -6.24
CA TYR A 22 35.00 0.06 -7.68
C TYR A 22 33.68 0.52 -8.33
N LEU A 23 32.53 -0.03 -7.91
CA LEU A 23 31.23 0.32 -8.49
C LEU A 23 30.88 1.80 -8.32
N ASP A 24 31.18 2.39 -7.17
CA ASP A 24 30.96 3.81 -6.89
C ASP A 24 31.68 4.72 -7.90
N LYS A 25 32.88 4.32 -8.34
CA LYS A 25 33.69 5.08 -9.31
C LYS A 25 33.19 4.96 -10.75
N VAL A 26 32.53 3.86 -11.12
CA VAL A 26 32.22 3.55 -12.52
C VAL A 26 30.73 3.64 -12.86
N LEU A 27 29.85 3.52 -11.87
CA LEU A 27 28.41 3.62 -12.08
C LEU A 27 27.93 5.07 -11.95
N PRO A 28 27.04 5.54 -12.84
CA PRO A 28 26.34 6.79 -12.62
C PRO A 28 25.23 6.63 -11.58
N ASN A 29 24.86 7.72 -10.91
CA ASN A 29 23.72 7.80 -9.99
C ASN A 29 23.79 6.80 -8.83
N VAL A 30 24.99 6.69 -8.25
CA VAL A 30 25.26 5.90 -7.05
C VAL A 30 25.79 6.81 -5.94
N GLU A 31 25.48 6.44 -4.70
CA GLU A 31 26.00 7.06 -3.49
C GLU A 31 26.56 5.94 -2.60
N TYR A 32 27.83 6.00 -2.22
CA TYR A 32 28.44 5.01 -1.33
C TYR A 32 29.34 5.68 -0.29
N ASP A 33 28.92 5.59 0.97
CA ASP A 33 29.69 6.01 2.13
C ASP A 33 29.56 4.92 3.22
N PRO A 34 30.54 4.00 3.32
CA PRO A 34 30.48 2.88 4.25
C PRO A 34 30.54 3.27 5.72
N GLU A 35 30.96 4.51 6.06
CA GLU A 35 30.92 5.00 7.43
C GLU A 35 29.49 5.37 7.86
N GLN A 36 28.68 5.84 6.91
CA GLN A 36 27.26 6.18 7.15
C GLN A 36 26.32 4.99 6.90
N PHE A 37 26.55 4.22 5.83
CA PHE A 37 25.70 3.09 5.45
C PHE A 37 26.50 2.02 4.68
N PRO A 38 26.45 0.73 5.10
CA PRO A 38 27.30 -0.32 4.55
C PRO A 38 26.99 -0.75 3.10
N GLY A 39 25.95 -0.20 2.48
CA GLY A 39 25.54 -0.53 1.11
C GLY A 39 25.70 0.65 0.16
N LEU A 40 25.93 0.36 -1.12
CA LEU A 40 25.87 1.34 -2.20
C LEU A 40 24.41 1.60 -2.56
N VAL A 41 24.01 2.87 -2.60
CA VAL A 41 22.67 3.31 -2.97
C VAL A 41 22.65 3.62 -4.46
N LEU A 42 21.96 2.80 -5.25
CA LEU A 42 21.79 2.99 -6.70
C LEU A 42 20.36 3.45 -6.99
N ARG A 43 20.22 4.58 -7.69
CA ARG A 43 18.92 5.13 -8.08
C ARG A 43 18.69 4.97 -9.59
N LEU A 44 17.55 4.40 -9.96
CA LEU A 44 17.08 4.34 -11.35
C LEU A 44 15.89 5.29 -11.52
N ASP A 45 15.85 6.03 -12.63
CA ASP A 45 14.73 6.93 -12.95
C ASP A 45 13.60 6.24 -13.72
N ASN A 46 13.96 5.28 -14.59
CA ASN A 46 12.98 4.56 -15.41
C ASN A 46 13.30 3.06 -15.47
N PRO A 47 12.56 2.20 -14.75
CA PRO A 47 11.52 2.57 -13.75
C PRO A 47 12.11 3.27 -12.52
N LYS A 48 11.35 4.18 -11.90
CA LYS A 48 11.79 4.89 -10.68
C LYS A 48 11.89 3.93 -9.50
N VAL A 49 13.10 3.50 -9.16
CA VAL A 49 13.38 2.58 -8.04
C VAL A 49 14.70 2.96 -7.36
N THR A 50 14.87 2.50 -6.13
CA THR A 50 16.16 2.54 -5.41
C THR A 50 16.59 1.12 -5.09
N ALA A 51 17.86 0.82 -5.32
CA ALA A 51 18.49 -0.43 -4.96
C ALA A 51 19.64 -0.19 -3.98
N LEU A 52 19.61 -0.88 -2.85
CA LEU A 52 20.68 -0.91 -1.87
C LEU A 52 21.52 -2.15 -2.15
N VAL A 53 22.75 -1.98 -2.62
CA VAL A 53 23.66 -3.05 -3.06
C VAL A 53 24.70 -3.27 -1.97
N PHE A 54 24.84 -4.51 -1.50
CA PHE A 54 25.79 -4.86 -0.44
C PHE A 54 26.99 -5.62 -1.01
N ARG A 55 28.14 -5.56 -0.31
CA ARG A 55 29.38 -6.29 -0.68
C ARG A 55 29.15 -7.79 -0.86
N SER A 56 28.15 -8.38 -0.21
CA SER A 56 27.77 -9.80 -0.33
C SER A 56 27.07 -10.16 -1.65
N GLY A 57 26.76 -9.18 -2.51
CA GLY A 57 25.94 -9.36 -3.71
C GLY A 57 24.44 -9.51 -3.44
N ARG A 58 24.01 -9.34 -2.19
CA ARG A 58 22.60 -9.10 -1.87
C ARG A 58 22.25 -7.66 -2.24
N MET A 59 21.06 -7.48 -2.79
CA MET A 59 20.46 -6.19 -3.09
C MET A 59 19.08 -6.11 -2.46
N VAL A 60 18.71 -4.94 -1.94
CA VAL A 60 17.32 -4.62 -1.56
C VAL A 60 16.80 -3.60 -2.56
N VAL A 61 15.72 -3.92 -3.26
CA VAL A 61 15.10 -3.07 -4.28
C VAL A 61 13.74 -2.60 -3.78
N THR A 62 13.49 -1.30 -3.84
CA THR A 62 12.23 -0.67 -3.43
C THR A 62 11.78 0.44 -4.39
N GLY A 63 10.50 0.80 -4.35
CA GLY A 63 9.87 1.83 -5.20
C GLY A 63 9.07 1.27 -6.37
N ALA A 64 9.15 -0.04 -6.63
CA ALA A 64 8.35 -0.67 -7.68
C ALA A 64 6.86 -0.73 -7.28
N LYS A 65 5.96 -0.41 -8.21
CA LYS A 65 4.49 -0.43 -7.99
C LYS A 65 3.78 -1.63 -8.61
N SER A 66 4.54 -2.57 -9.16
CA SER A 66 4.01 -3.81 -9.72
C SER A 66 5.14 -4.83 -9.91
N THR A 67 4.78 -6.12 -9.89
CA THR A 67 5.75 -7.20 -10.13
C THR A 67 6.48 -7.06 -11.49
N PRO A 68 5.81 -6.71 -12.61
CA PRO A 68 6.50 -6.45 -13.88
C PRO A 68 7.46 -5.25 -13.84
N MET A 69 7.14 -4.18 -13.09
CA MET A 69 8.04 -3.04 -12.90
C MET A 69 9.29 -3.46 -12.11
N LEU A 70 9.13 -4.24 -11.03
CA LEU A 70 10.23 -4.78 -10.25
C LEU A 70 11.16 -5.64 -11.12
N ILE A 71 10.61 -6.56 -11.91
CA ILE A 71 11.42 -7.45 -12.78
C ILE A 71 12.21 -6.63 -13.81
N ARG A 72 11.59 -5.62 -14.43
CA ARG A 72 12.27 -4.71 -15.37
C ARG A 72 13.39 -3.93 -14.69
N ALA A 73 13.14 -3.42 -13.48
CA ALA A 73 14.13 -2.70 -12.68
C ALA A 73 15.35 -3.58 -12.37
N VAL A 74 15.11 -4.78 -11.84
CA VAL A 74 16.18 -5.74 -11.51
C VAL A 74 16.97 -6.11 -12.76
N LYS A 75 16.31 -6.40 -13.88
CA LYS A 75 17.00 -6.68 -15.16
C LYS A 75 17.90 -5.52 -15.59
N LYS A 76 17.45 -4.27 -15.42
CA LYS A 76 18.25 -3.07 -15.75
C LYS A 76 19.46 -2.93 -14.84
N ILE A 77 19.30 -3.13 -13.53
CA ILE A 77 20.40 -3.11 -12.55
C ILE A 77 21.42 -4.20 -12.90
N ILE A 78 20.98 -5.44 -13.10
CA ILE A 78 21.85 -6.56 -13.46
C ILE A 78 22.61 -6.28 -14.77
N LYS A 79 21.95 -5.68 -15.78
CA LYS A 79 22.60 -5.29 -17.04
C LYS A 79 23.66 -4.20 -16.83
N MET A 80 23.41 -3.23 -15.95
CA MET A 80 24.41 -2.21 -15.59
C MET A 80 25.60 -2.85 -14.89
N LEU A 81 25.35 -3.72 -13.90
CA LEU A 81 26.41 -4.46 -13.21
C LEU A 81 27.24 -5.27 -14.21
N LEU A 82 26.62 -6.08 -15.07
CA LEU A 82 27.34 -6.86 -16.10
C LEU A 82 28.17 -6.02 -17.08
N LYS A 83 27.78 -4.77 -17.33
CA LYS A 83 28.51 -3.87 -18.23
C LYS A 83 29.81 -3.34 -17.59
N TYR A 84 29.77 -3.04 -16.30
CA TYR A 84 30.87 -2.37 -15.60
C TYR A 84 31.65 -3.31 -14.69
N TYR A 85 31.07 -4.45 -14.33
CA TYR A 85 31.60 -5.48 -13.45
C TYR A 85 31.82 -6.78 -14.22
N VAL A 86 32.90 -7.50 -13.90
CA VAL A 86 33.31 -8.71 -14.60
C VAL A 86 32.58 -9.91 -14.00
N THR A 87 31.71 -10.53 -14.83
CA THR A 87 31.01 -11.82 -14.63
C THR A 87 30.07 -11.94 -13.43
N ILE A 88 28.77 -12.09 -13.71
CA ILE A 88 27.80 -12.69 -12.79
C ILE A 88 27.61 -14.15 -13.20
N THR A 89 28.04 -15.09 -12.35
CA THR A 89 28.05 -16.53 -12.67
C THR A 89 26.74 -17.22 -12.32
N SER A 90 25.95 -16.66 -11.41
CA SER A 90 24.69 -17.26 -10.94
C SER A 90 23.45 -16.50 -11.44
N LYS A 91 22.35 -17.23 -11.67
CA LYS A 91 21.07 -16.61 -12.02
C LYS A 91 20.55 -15.80 -10.83
N PRO A 92 20.29 -14.49 -10.97
CA PRO A 92 19.78 -13.67 -9.89
C PRO A 92 18.46 -14.23 -9.36
N ARG A 93 18.37 -14.37 -8.03
CA ARG A 93 17.13 -14.82 -7.35
C ARG A 93 16.42 -13.61 -6.77
N ILE A 94 15.17 -13.40 -7.18
CA ILE A 94 14.31 -12.33 -6.69
C ILE A 94 13.34 -12.92 -5.67
N GLN A 95 13.23 -12.30 -4.50
CA GLN A 95 12.27 -12.68 -3.47
C GLN A 95 11.56 -11.42 -2.98
N ILE A 96 10.23 -11.39 -3.10
CA ILE A 96 9.41 -10.32 -2.52
C ILE A 96 9.45 -10.45 -1.00
N GLN A 97 9.76 -9.36 -0.32
CA GLN A 97 9.84 -9.29 1.13
C GLN A 97 8.61 -8.60 1.73
N ASN A 98 8.10 -7.57 1.04
CA ASN A 98 6.91 -6.84 1.47
C ASN A 98 6.22 -6.18 0.28
N ILE A 99 4.90 -6.15 0.33
CA ILE A 99 4.02 -5.35 -0.54
C ILE A 99 3.21 -4.43 0.35
N VAL A 100 3.26 -3.14 0.01
CA VAL A 100 2.38 -2.11 0.58
C VAL A 100 1.33 -1.77 -0.46
N ALA A 101 0.07 -1.86 -0.07
CA ALA A 101 -1.06 -1.55 -0.93
C ALA A 101 -2.04 -0.61 -0.22
N SER A 102 -2.73 0.20 -1.03
CA SER A 102 -3.91 0.95 -0.60
C SER A 102 -5.16 0.27 -1.16
N ALA A 103 -6.27 0.35 -0.43
CA ALA A 103 -7.56 -0.11 -0.91
C ALA A 103 -8.69 0.82 -0.48
N ASN A 104 -9.81 0.75 -1.18
CA ASN A 104 -11.07 1.35 -0.75
C ASN A 104 -12.20 0.32 -0.89
N ILE A 105 -12.88 0.04 0.22
CA ILE A 105 -13.98 -0.92 0.25
C ILE A 105 -15.31 -0.34 -0.26
N GLY A 106 -15.41 0.98 -0.40
CA GLY A 106 -16.58 1.67 -0.95
C GLY A 106 -17.73 1.88 0.05
N SER A 107 -17.45 1.77 1.34
CA SER A 107 -18.42 1.95 2.42
C SER A 107 -17.73 2.59 3.63
N GLU A 108 -18.45 3.37 4.41
CA GLU A 108 -17.91 3.88 5.67
C GLU A 108 -17.82 2.77 6.72
N VAL A 109 -16.84 2.86 7.61
CA VAL A 109 -16.56 1.89 8.66
C VAL A 109 -16.77 2.54 10.02
N MET A 110 -17.59 1.91 10.85
CA MET A 110 -17.81 2.31 12.24
C MET A 110 -16.66 1.80 13.12
N LEU A 111 -15.54 2.53 13.16
CA LEU A 111 -14.28 2.09 13.78
C LEU A 111 -14.43 1.72 15.27
N GLU A 112 -15.24 2.46 16.03
CA GLU A 112 -15.52 2.17 17.45
C GLU A 112 -16.17 0.80 17.61
N LYS A 113 -17.15 0.49 16.74
CA LYS A 113 -17.84 -0.79 16.73
C LYS A 113 -16.91 -1.92 16.30
N VAL A 114 -16.02 -1.67 15.34
CA VAL A 114 -15.00 -2.65 14.93
C VAL A 114 -14.03 -2.93 16.06
N ALA A 115 -13.53 -1.91 16.75
CA ALA A 115 -12.61 -2.08 17.88
C ALA A 115 -13.23 -2.89 19.02
N PHE A 116 -14.54 -2.73 19.25
CA PHE A 116 -15.27 -3.48 20.26
C PHE A 116 -15.53 -4.94 19.86
N LEU A 117 -15.84 -5.21 18.58
CA LEU A 117 -16.29 -6.53 18.11
C LEU A 117 -15.17 -7.41 17.54
N LEU A 118 -14.08 -6.81 17.05
CA LEU A 118 -13.02 -7.52 16.34
C LEU A 118 -11.75 -7.57 17.21
N GLU A 119 -11.30 -8.79 17.48
CA GLU A 119 -10.03 -9.04 18.16
C GLU A 119 -8.82 -8.62 17.32
N ASN A 120 -7.67 -8.48 17.98
CA ASN A 120 -6.39 -8.09 17.35
C ASN A 120 -6.45 -6.72 16.66
N THR A 121 -7.31 -5.84 17.18
CA THR A 121 -7.43 -4.46 16.77
C THR A 121 -6.85 -3.51 17.81
N MET A 122 -6.46 -2.32 17.38
CA MET A 122 -6.05 -1.20 18.23
C MET A 122 -6.60 0.07 17.61
N TYR A 123 -7.39 0.82 18.36
CA TYR A 123 -8.00 2.06 17.92
C TYR A 123 -7.98 3.07 19.06
N GLU A 124 -7.11 4.06 18.93
CA GLU A 124 -6.91 5.14 19.89
C GLU A 124 -6.94 6.45 19.09
N PRO A 125 -8.14 7.02 18.80
CA PRO A 125 -8.29 8.11 17.82
C PRO A 125 -7.51 9.38 18.17
N GLU A 126 -7.23 9.60 19.46
CA GLU A 126 -6.38 10.71 19.92
C GLU A 126 -4.89 10.52 19.55
N GLN A 127 -4.43 9.28 19.39
CA GLN A 127 -3.05 8.94 19.02
C GLN A 127 -2.92 8.70 17.52
N PHE A 128 -3.91 8.05 16.90
CA PHE A 128 -3.90 7.71 15.48
C PHE A 128 -5.34 7.59 14.93
N PRO A 129 -5.68 8.27 13.82
CA PRO A 129 -7.06 8.35 13.32
C PRO A 129 -7.59 7.07 12.66
N GLY A 130 -6.76 6.03 12.48
CA GLY A 130 -7.15 4.76 11.88
C GLY A 130 -7.17 3.63 12.91
N LEU A 131 -7.93 2.58 12.61
CA LEU A 131 -7.86 1.33 13.36
C LEU A 131 -6.74 0.45 12.80
N ILE A 132 -5.88 -0.05 13.67
CA ILE A 132 -4.82 -1.01 13.32
C ILE A 132 -5.36 -2.40 13.56
N TYR A 133 -5.45 -3.22 12.52
CA TYR A 133 -5.88 -4.62 12.61
C TYR A 133 -4.74 -5.55 12.17
N ARG A 134 -4.37 -6.49 13.05
CA ARG A 134 -3.36 -7.51 12.77
C ARG A 134 -4.04 -8.82 12.36
N MET A 135 -3.96 -9.14 11.08
CA MET A 135 -4.52 -10.36 10.51
C MET A 135 -3.46 -11.47 10.54
N SER A 136 -3.84 -12.67 10.99
CA SER A 136 -2.96 -13.84 11.02
C SER A 136 -2.87 -14.56 9.68
N ASP A 137 -3.97 -14.63 8.93
CA ASP A 137 -4.05 -15.29 7.62
C ASP A 137 -4.86 -14.47 6.59
N PRO A 138 -4.21 -13.89 5.56
CA PRO A 138 -2.75 -13.81 5.40
C PRO A 138 -2.09 -12.98 6.52
N HIS A 139 -0.80 -13.21 6.77
CA HIS A 139 -0.06 -12.51 7.83
C HIS A 139 0.25 -11.06 7.44
N VAL A 140 -0.68 -10.15 7.72
CA VAL A 140 -0.61 -8.74 7.32
C VAL A 140 -1.11 -7.80 8.41
N VAL A 141 -0.71 -6.54 8.33
CA VAL A 141 -1.23 -5.44 9.14
C VAL A 141 -2.05 -4.52 8.25
N LEU A 142 -3.26 -4.19 8.70
CA LEU A 142 -4.16 -3.28 8.02
C LEU A 142 -4.37 -2.01 8.86
N LEU A 143 -4.28 -0.85 8.22
CA LEU A 143 -4.76 0.41 8.74
C LEU A 143 -6.12 0.69 8.08
N ILE A 144 -7.18 0.76 8.88
CA ILE A 144 -8.56 0.92 8.40
C ILE A 144 -9.06 2.30 8.85
N PHE A 145 -9.53 3.11 7.91
CA PHE A 145 -10.07 4.44 8.20
C PHE A 145 -11.60 4.43 8.11
N SER A 146 -12.25 5.34 8.82
CA SER A 146 -13.72 5.48 8.83
C SER A 146 -14.30 5.70 7.43
N SER A 147 -13.54 6.32 6.53
CA SER A 147 -13.91 6.50 5.11
C SER A 147 -13.94 5.20 4.26
N GLY A 148 -13.56 4.05 4.81
CA GLY A 148 -13.39 2.81 4.06
C GLY A 148 -12.07 2.70 3.28
N LYS A 149 -11.23 3.73 3.34
CA LYS A 149 -9.83 3.62 2.89
C LYS A 149 -9.06 2.67 3.79
N MET A 150 -8.15 1.91 3.20
CA MET A 150 -7.30 0.96 3.89
C MET A 150 -5.87 1.04 3.37
N VAL A 151 -4.90 0.80 4.26
CA VAL A 151 -3.50 0.53 3.92
C VAL A 151 -3.16 -0.86 4.42
N ILE A 152 -2.52 -1.67 3.57
CA ILE A 152 -2.15 -3.06 3.84
C ILE A 152 -0.63 -3.17 3.71
N THR A 153 0.04 -3.76 4.69
CA THR A 153 1.47 -4.06 4.66
C THR A 153 1.75 -5.45 5.27
N GLY A 154 2.84 -6.08 4.87
CA GLY A 154 3.28 -7.40 5.33
C GLY A 154 3.11 -8.52 4.30
N ALA A 155 2.31 -8.28 3.26
CA ALA A 155 2.04 -9.27 2.22
C ALA A 155 3.29 -9.56 1.38
N LYS A 156 3.43 -10.81 0.91
CA LYS A 156 4.52 -11.25 0.01
C LYS A 156 4.06 -11.55 -1.41
N SER A 157 2.75 -11.48 -1.65
CA SER A 157 2.14 -11.62 -2.97
C SER A 157 0.98 -10.64 -3.14
N GLU A 158 0.67 -10.28 -4.39
CA GLU A 158 -0.50 -9.43 -4.68
C GLU A 158 -1.80 -10.15 -4.28
N ASP A 159 -1.86 -11.48 -4.44
CA ASP A 159 -3.01 -12.31 -4.04
C ASP A 159 -3.31 -12.24 -2.54
N GLU A 160 -2.28 -12.24 -1.68
CA GLU A 160 -2.44 -12.03 -0.24
C GLU A 160 -3.07 -10.66 0.07
N VAL A 161 -2.72 -9.61 -0.68
CA VAL A 161 -3.35 -8.29 -0.50
C VAL A 161 -4.83 -8.35 -0.83
N PHE A 162 -5.20 -8.94 -1.98
CA PHE A 162 -6.60 -9.07 -2.38
C PHE A 162 -7.40 -9.93 -1.39
N LEU A 163 -6.82 -11.03 -0.92
CA LEU A 163 -7.40 -11.89 0.10
C LEU A 163 -7.63 -11.12 1.41
N ALA A 164 -6.66 -10.34 1.88
CA ALA A 164 -6.79 -9.54 3.09
C ALA A 164 -7.93 -8.52 3.00
N VAL A 165 -8.01 -7.78 1.90
CA VAL A 165 -9.07 -6.77 1.67
C VAL A 165 -10.44 -7.44 1.66
N ARG A 166 -10.59 -8.57 0.96
CA ARG A 166 -11.84 -9.34 0.92
C ARG A 166 -12.22 -9.86 2.31
N ASN A 167 -11.28 -10.46 3.03
CA ASN A 167 -11.52 -11.00 4.37
C ASN A 167 -11.99 -9.91 5.34
N VAL A 168 -11.35 -8.73 5.32
CA VAL A 168 -11.79 -7.60 6.13
C VAL A 168 -13.18 -7.15 5.73
N TYR A 169 -13.45 -6.95 4.45
CA TYR A 169 -14.79 -6.51 4.02
C TYR A 169 -15.88 -7.48 4.48
N THR A 170 -15.71 -8.78 4.27
CA THR A 170 -16.68 -9.80 4.70
C THR A 170 -16.89 -9.74 6.22
N LYS A 171 -15.80 -9.70 7.02
CA LYS A 171 -15.92 -9.57 8.48
C LYS A 171 -16.66 -8.31 8.90
N LEU A 172 -16.33 -7.15 8.31
CA LEU A 172 -16.98 -5.89 8.63
C LEU A 172 -18.47 -5.91 8.26
N LYS A 173 -18.82 -6.53 7.13
CA LYS A 173 -20.20 -6.69 6.70
C LYS A 173 -20.98 -7.58 7.65
N ASP A 174 -20.44 -8.74 8.01
CA ASP A 174 -21.10 -9.73 8.88
C ASP A 174 -21.31 -9.18 10.31
N LEU A 175 -20.39 -8.34 10.79
CA LEU A 175 -20.53 -7.63 12.08
C LEU A 175 -21.46 -6.40 12.02
N GLY A 176 -21.98 -6.06 10.83
CA GLY A 176 -22.77 -4.86 10.61
C GLY A 176 -21.99 -3.59 10.95
N CYS A 177 -20.70 -3.55 10.65
CA CYS A 177 -19.79 -2.43 10.91
C CYS A 177 -19.67 -1.45 9.73
N LEU A 178 -20.39 -1.71 8.63
CA LEU A 178 -20.39 -0.87 7.43
C LEU A 178 -21.65 -0.01 7.39
N ARG A 179 -21.52 1.24 6.94
CA ARG A 179 -22.65 2.09 6.57
C ARG A 179 -22.75 2.15 5.05
N GLU A 180 -23.97 2.00 4.53
CA GLU A 180 -24.23 2.25 3.12
C GLU A 180 -24.08 3.74 2.85
N VAL A 181 -23.22 4.06 1.88
CA VAL A 181 -23.11 5.42 1.35
C VAL A 181 -24.26 5.57 0.37
N LYS A 182 -25.35 6.21 0.77
CA LYS A 182 -26.41 6.61 -0.17
C LYS A 182 -25.75 7.47 -1.25
N ARG A 183 -25.95 7.14 -2.53
CA ARG A 183 -25.46 8.01 -3.60
C ARG A 183 -26.20 9.34 -3.54
N GLU A 184 -25.55 10.45 -3.87
CA GLU A 184 -26.22 11.77 -3.93
C GLU A 184 -27.50 11.72 -4.78
N GLU A 185 -27.52 10.92 -5.83
CA GLU A 185 -28.70 10.67 -6.67
C GLU A 185 -29.86 10.00 -5.90
N GLU A 186 -29.57 9.07 -4.98
CA GLU A 186 -30.57 8.40 -4.14
C GLU A 186 -31.10 9.34 -3.04
N ILE A 187 -30.23 10.20 -2.49
CA ILE A 187 -30.62 11.22 -1.51
C ILE A 187 -31.56 12.23 -2.17
N ILE A 188 -31.22 12.71 -3.36
CA ILE A 188 -32.05 13.64 -4.12
C ILE A 188 -33.39 12.98 -4.49
N SER A 189 -33.40 11.72 -4.91
CA SER A 189 -34.66 11.02 -5.21
C SER A 189 -35.53 10.80 -3.97
N GLU A 190 -34.95 10.44 -2.82
CA GLU A 190 -35.69 10.30 -1.57
C GLU A 190 -36.21 11.65 -1.05
N GLU A 191 -35.42 12.73 -1.18
CA GLU A 191 -35.85 14.09 -0.86
C GLU A 191 -37.02 14.51 -1.77
N LEU A 192 -36.94 14.26 -3.08
CA LEU A 192 -38.03 14.52 -4.03
C LEU A 192 -39.29 13.71 -3.71
N GLU A 193 -39.17 12.40 -3.45
CA GLU A 193 -40.29 11.54 -3.04
C GLU A 193 -40.90 11.96 -1.71
N SER A 194 -40.08 12.45 -0.76
CA SER A 194 -40.56 12.99 0.53
C SER A 194 -41.33 14.30 0.38
N ILE A 195 -40.97 15.12 -0.60
CA ILE A 195 -41.67 16.36 -0.97
C ILE A 195 -42.99 16.03 -1.68
N GLU A 196 -43.00 15.06 -2.60
CA GLU A 196 -44.20 14.63 -3.33
C GLU A 196 -45.22 13.89 -2.46
N SER A 197 -44.77 13.13 -1.45
CA SER A 197 -45.64 12.37 -0.53
C SER A 197 -46.28 13.21 0.60
N GLY A 198 -46.02 14.51 0.66
CA GLY A 198 -46.78 15.46 1.48
C GLY A 198 -46.64 15.31 3.01
N ARG A 199 -45.60 14.65 3.52
CA ARG A 199 -45.38 14.43 4.97
C ARG A 199 -44.56 15.51 5.69
N GLY A 200 -44.16 16.58 5.01
CA GLY A 200 -43.39 17.68 5.59
C GLY A 200 -44.05 19.05 5.45
N ARG A 201 -45.24 19.29 6.01
CA ARG A 201 -45.73 20.68 6.16
C ARG A 201 -44.98 21.39 7.30
N ARG A 202 -43.84 21.97 6.98
CA ARG A 202 -43.51 23.33 7.43
C ARG A 202 -43.34 24.18 6.19
N LYS A 203 -44.35 25.02 5.91
CA LYS A 203 -44.21 26.11 4.95
C LYS A 203 -43.08 27.00 5.45
N LEU A 204 -41.88 26.91 4.85
CA LEU A 204 -40.99 28.07 4.86
C LEU A 204 -41.73 29.16 4.10
N THR A 205 -42.03 30.24 4.79
CA THR A 205 -42.59 31.42 4.15
C THR A 205 -41.44 32.32 3.73
N LEU A 206 -41.64 33.13 2.69
CA LEU A 206 -40.67 34.13 2.21
C LEU A 206 -40.19 35.14 3.27
N LYS A 207 -40.65 35.03 4.52
CA LYS A 207 -40.16 35.82 5.68
C LYS A 207 -38.95 35.22 6.38
N ASP A 208 -38.57 33.97 6.10
CA ASP A 208 -37.48 33.29 6.81
C ASP A 208 -36.09 33.46 6.13
N LEU A 209 -36.01 34.29 5.09
CA LEU A 209 -34.80 34.50 4.25
C LEU A 209 -34.23 35.93 4.27
N GLU A 210 -34.67 36.78 5.19
CA GLU A 210 -34.01 38.07 5.43
C GLU A 210 -33.60 38.20 6.90
N ILE A 211 -32.31 37.95 7.18
CA ILE A 211 -31.33 38.84 7.83
C ILE A 211 -29.94 38.27 7.56
#